data_AF-A0A7C7TGB2-F1
#
_entry.id   AF-A0A7C7TGB2-F1
#
_cell.length_a   1.000
_cell.length_b   1.000
_cell.length_c   1.000
_cell.angle_alpha   90.00
_cell.angle_beta   90.00
_cell.angle_gamma   90.00
#
_symmetry.space_group_name_H-M   'P 1'
#
loop_
_entity.id
_entity.type
_entity.pdbx_description
1 polymer ?
#
loop_
_entity_poly.entity_id
_entity_poly.type
_entity_poly.pdbx_seq_one_letter_code
_entity_poly.pdbx_strand_id
1 'polypeptide(L)'
;EGGYEPIKPEMDVLDEVVVIKIVPKSLRGKYKIGQNMNMKSRIDLAKQILKRGTPTAKETLDIMGFRIIENEPKLVDDKPW
;
A
#
# COMPACT_ATOMS: atom_id res chain seq x y z
N GLU A 1 9.55 -18.91 10.72
CA GLU A 1 9.87 -19.38 9.36
C GLU A 1 11.27 -18.90 9.01
N GLY A 2 12.17 -19.76 8.55
CA GLY A 2 13.58 -19.37 8.35
C GLY A 2 14.64 -20.45 8.59
N GLY A 3 14.27 -21.73 8.55
CA GLY A 3 15.22 -22.85 8.63
C GLY A 3 15.74 -23.31 7.27
N TYR A 4 15.74 -22.43 6.27
CA TYR A 4 16.23 -22.80 4.94
C TYR A 4 17.76 -22.79 4.94
N GLU A 5 18.35 -23.84 4.37
CA GLU A 5 19.78 -23.84 4.11
C GLU A 5 20.11 -22.72 3.12
N PRO A 6 21.19 -21.95 3.38
CA PRO A 6 21.69 -20.98 2.42
C PRO A 6 22.00 -21.66 1.09
N ILE A 7 21.49 -21.08 0.00
CA ILE A 7 21.75 -21.58 -1.35
C ILE A 7 23.26 -21.51 -1.61
N LYS A 8 23.83 -22.64 -2.03
CA LYS A 8 25.22 -22.75 -2.46
C LYS A 8 25.28 -22.95 -3.98
N PRO A 9 26.30 -22.42 -4.68
CA PRO A 9 26.41 -22.51 -6.13
C PRO A 9 26.40 -23.95 -6.68
N GLU A 10 26.77 -24.92 -5.85
CA GLU A 10 26.92 -26.33 -6.24
C GLU A 10 25.64 -27.16 -6.03
N MET A 11 24.50 -26.51 -5.74
CA MET A 11 23.22 -27.20 -5.56
C MET A 11 22.58 -27.52 -6.91
N ASP A 12 22.32 -28.81 -7.19
CA ASP A 12 21.73 -29.33 -8.43
C ASP A 12 20.44 -28.61 -8.88
N VAL A 13 19.65 -28.09 -7.92
CA VAL A 13 18.40 -27.36 -8.19
C VAL A 13 18.65 -26.07 -8.99
N LEU A 14 19.85 -25.48 -8.92
CA LEU A 14 20.21 -24.25 -9.63
C LEU A 14 20.52 -24.46 -11.11
N ASP A 15 20.69 -25.69 -11.58
CA ASP A 15 20.95 -25.97 -12.99
C ASP A 15 19.70 -25.75 -13.87
N GLU A 16 18.51 -25.81 -13.26
CA GLU A 16 17.21 -25.65 -13.94
C GLU A 16 16.52 -24.29 -13.63
N VAL A 17 16.98 -23.54 -12.63
CA VAL A 17 16.41 -22.23 -12.27
C VAL A 17 17.46 -21.18 -11.92
N VAL A 18 17.24 -19.94 -12.37
CA VAL A 18 18.14 -18.82 -12.08
C VAL A 18 17.72 -18.13 -10.78
N VAL A 19 18.63 -18.07 -9.79
CA VAL A 19 18.43 -17.36 -8.53
C VAL A 19 19.10 -15.99 -8.58
N ILE A 20 18.31 -14.91 -8.44
CA ILE A 20 18.80 -13.53 -8.43
C ILE A 20 18.53 -12.91 -7.05
N LYS A 21 19.59 -12.52 -6.35
CA LYS A 21 19.49 -11.75 -5.09
C LYS A 21 19.52 -10.26 -5.41
N ILE A 22 18.41 -9.57 -5.15
CA ILE A 22 18.34 -8.11 -5.27
C ILE A 22 18.58 -7.49 -3.89
N VAL A 23 19.64 -6.69 -3.76
CA VAL A 23 19.91 -5.85 -2.58
C VAL A 23 19.67 -4.38 -2.97
N PRO A 24 18.46 -3.85 -2.76
CA PRO A 24 18.13 -2.50 -3.22
C PRO A 24 18.87 -1.45 -2.39
N LYS A 25 19.48 -0.45 -3.06
CA LYS A 25 20.09 0.71 -2.38
C LYS A 25 19.04 1.73 -1.91
N SER A 26 17.91 1.80 -2.60
CA SER A 26 16.75 2.59 -2.21
C SER A 26 15.48 1.99 -2.81
N LEU A 27 14.35 2.26 -2.17
CA LEU A 27 13.01 1.93 -2.65
C LEU A 27 12.21 3.22 -2.69
N ARG A 28 11.50 3.46 -3.81
CA ARG A 28 10.63 4.63 -3.99
C ARG A 28 9.24 4.15 -4.34
N GLY A 29 8.25 4.60 -3.57
CA GLY A 29 6.85 4.39 -3.85
C GLY A 29 6.26 5.57 -4.64
N LYS A 30 5.26 5.29 -5.48
CA LYS A 30 4.41 6.32 -6.07
C LYS A 30 2.99 6.11 -5.59
N TYR A 31 2.38 7.16 -5.04
CA TYR A 31 1.02 7.12 -4.51
C TYR A 31 0.12 8.07 -5.29
N LYS A 32 -1.11 7.62 -5.60
CA LYS A 32 -2.19 8.43 -6.18
C LYS A 32 -3.41 8.31 -5.28
N ILE A 33 -3.55 9.27 -4.39
CA ILE A 33 -4.50 9.23 -3.26
C ILE A 33 -5.45 10.44 -3.27
N GLY A 34 -5.63 11.04 -4.44
CA GLY A 34 -6.46 12.23 -4.60
C GLY A 34 -5.75 13.54 -4.20
N GLN A 35 -4.41 13.55 -4.16
CA GLN A 35 -3.60 14.69 -3.73
C GLN A 35 -3.83 15.98 -4.55
N ASN A 36 -4.30 15.85 -5.79
CA ASN A 36 -4.57 16.99 -6.69
C ASN A 36 -6.07 17.29 -6.84
N MET A 37 -6.94 16.59 -6.10
CA MET A 37 -8.38 16.84 -6.14
C MET A 37 -8.74 17.99 -5.21
N ASN A 38 -9.81 18.74 -5.55
CA ASN A 38 -10.38 19.69 -4.61
C ASN A 38 -10.99 18.95 -3.39
N MET A 39 -11.16 19.67 -2.28
CA MET A 39 -11.61 19.08 -1.01
C MET A 39 -12.96 18.36 -1.11
N LYS A 40 -13.93 18.97 -1.83
CA LYS A 40 -15.26 18.37 -2.02
C LYS A 40 -15.15 17.00 -2.71
N SER A 41 -14.39 16.93 -3.81
CA SER A 41 -14.15 15.70 -4.54
C SER A 41 -13.41 14.64 -3.70
N ARG A 42 -12.48 15.03 -2.83
CA ARG A 42 -11.83 14.09 -1.89
C ARG A 42 -12.83 13.49 -0.90
N ILE A 43 -13.71 14.31 -0.31
CA ILE A 43 -14.73 13.85 0.63
C ILE A 43 -15.73 12.92 -0.06
N ASP A 44 -16.20 13.28 -1.26
CA ASP A 44 -17.14 12.45 -2.04
C ASP A 44 -16.52 11.09 -2.38
N LEU A 45 -15.24 11.07 -2.78
CA LEU A 45 -14.49 9.84 -3.03
C LEU A 45 -14.36 8.99 -1.76
N ALA A 46 -14.05 9.60 -0.62
CA ALA A 46 -13.92 8.89 0.65
C ALA A 46 -15.23 8.18 1.05
N LYS A 47 -16.38 8.86 0.88
CA LYS A 47 -17.71 8.27 1.10
C LYS A 47 -17.99 7.10 0.16
N GLN A 48 -17.62 7.23 -1.11
CA GLN A 48 -17.78 6.14 -2.08
C GLN A 48 -16.92 4.92 -1.73
N ILE A 49 -15.66 5.12 -1.30
CA ILE A 49 -14.77 4.06 -0.85
C ILE A 49 -15.37 3.34 0.36
N LEU A 50 -15.83 4.09 1.37
CA LEU A 50 -16.45 3.52 2.56
C LEU A 50 -17.70 2.70 2.20
N LYS A 51 -18.59 3.27 1.37
CA LYS A 51 -19.81 2.60 0.90
C LYS A 51 -19.53 1.32 0.13
N ARG A 52 -18.45 1.29 -0.67
CA ARG A 52 -18.06 0.11 -1.45
C ARG A 52 -17.61 -1.05 -0.56
N GLY A 53 -17.05 -0.76 0.62
CA GLY A 53 -16.74 -1.78 1.63
C GLY A 53 -15.73 -2.83 1.19
N THR A 54 -14.76 -2.47 0.34
CA THR A 54 -13.69 -3.39 -0.06
C THR A 54 -12.82 -3.77 1.15
N PRO A 55 -12.12 -4.93 1.11
CA PRO A 55 -11.27 -5.36 2.23
C PRO A 55 -10.26 -4.28 2.69
N THR A 56 -9.73 -3.52 1.73
CA THR A 56 -8.73 -2.46 1.95
C THR A 56 -9.33 -1.05 2.10
N ALA A 57 -10.65 -0.90 2.19
CA ALA A 57 -11.30 0.41 2.22
C ALA A 57 -10.84 1.26 3.41
N LYS A 58 -10.73 0.64 4.59
CA LYS A 58 -10.31 1.32 5.82
C LYS A 58 -8.86 1.82 5.72
N GLU A 59 -7.95 0.97 5.26
CA GLU A 59 -6.54 1.34 5.06
C GLU A 59 -6.37 2.42 3.99
N THR A 60 -7.15 2.33 2.90
CA THR A 60 -7.12 3.34 1.84
C THR A 60 -7.54 4.71 2.39
N LEU A 61 -8.62 4.76 3.18
CA LEU A 61 -9.09 5.99 3.82
C LEU A 61 -8.06 6.56 4.81
N ASP A 62 -7.42 5.70 5.61
CA ASP A 62 -6.39 6.12 6.57
C ASP A 62 -5.18 6.72 5.84
N ILE A 63 -4.70 6.09 4.77
CA ILE A 63 -3.62 6.61 3.90
C ILE A 63 -4.03 7.95 3.27
N MET A 64 -5.30 8.12 2.92
CA MET A 64 -5.85 9.37 2.41
C MET A 64 -6.06 10.45 3.48
N GLY A 65 -5.78 10.18 4.76
CA GLY A 65 -5.94 11.12 5.88
C GLY A 65 -7.34 11.14 6.51
N PHE A 66 -8.20 10.18 6.17
CA PHE A 66 -9.55 10.06 6.70
C PHE A 66 -9.64 9.02 7.83
N ARG A 67 -10.36 9.37 8.90
CA ARG A 67 -10.80 8.43 9.94
C ARG A 67 -12.29 8.20 9.84
N ILE A 68 -12.73 6.98 10.15
CA ILE A 68 -14.15 6.67 10.22
C ILE A 68 -14.64 7.02 11.63
N ILE A 69 -15.52 8.01 11.75
CA ILE A 69 -16.13 8.46 12.99
C ILE A 69 -17.63 8.44 12.77
N GLU A 70 -18.38 7.75 13.63
CA GLU A 70 -19.85 7.63 13.50
C GLU A 70 -20.26 7.05 12.14
N ASN A 71 -19.48 6.10 11.62
CA ASN A 71 -19.68 5.47 10.30
C ASN A 71 -19.57 6.41 9.09
N GLU A 72 -18.95 7.59 9.26
CA GLU A 72 -18.67 8.55 8.19
C GLU A 72 -17.16 8.84 8.12
N PRO A 73 -16.58 9.01 6.91
CA PRO A 73 -15.19 9.40 6.76
C PRO A 73 -15.02 10.89 7.06
N LYS A 74 -14.24 11.22 8.10
CA LYS A 74 -13.86 12.58 8.48
C LYS A 74 -12.37 12.78 8.22
N LEU A 75 -12.02 13.87 7.52
CA LEU A 75 -10.62 14.22 7.26
C LEU A 75 -9.98 14.71 8.56
N VAL A 76 -8.89 14.06 8.97
CA VAL A 76 -8.15 14.40 10.21
C VAL A 76 -6.70 14.80 9.94
N ASP A 77 -6.17 14.43 8.78
CA ASP A 77 -4.85 14.83 8.31
C ASP A 77 -4.95 15.30 6.85
N ASP A 78 -4.67 16.59 6.63
CA ASP A 78 -4.66 17.21 5.31
C ASP A 78 -3.25 17.52 4.80
N LYS A 79 -2.21 17.04 5.49
CA LYS A 79 -0.82 17.31 5.11
C LYS A 79 -0.58 16.95 3.65
N PRO A 80 0.08 17.83 2.89
CA PRO A 80 0.50 17.51 1.53
C PRO A 80 1.48 16.33 1.54
N TRP A 81 1.18 15.31 0.72
CA TRP A 81 2.05 14.16 0.45
C TRP A 81 2.77 14.33 -0.90
#